data_AF-A0A841WI92-F1
#
_entry.id   AF-A0A841WI92-F1
#
_cell.length_a   1.000
_cell.length_b   1.000
_cell.length_c   1.000
_cell.angle_alpha   90.00
_cell.angle_beta   90.00
_cell.angle_gamma   90.00
#
_symmetry.space_group_name_H-M   'P 1'
#
loop_
_entity.id
_entity.type
_entity.pdbx_description
1 polymer ?
#
loop_
_entity_poly.entity_id
_entity_poly.type
_entity_poly.pdbx_seq_one_letter_code
_entity_poly.pdbx_strand_id
1 'polypeptide(L)'
;MNDELTPPNPEQTDALLSDLLQEVQKWEGTLAGGTKLGIGAEAVDSLFKTKVSFGNPQDKLIRLTEETFKNSGTELIDIYKQQMRDQFDFYYMTHTVDLRPERGAQFWRLTCELDFGPKGSKEPIIQSLFPSDKWHSVMSFGVGIDVGLGGDLEWSLGIDSSQLAQLLPSIPDNLKASLSTKDNFKAFLAVPAYNYQLGYSEIITNGEGNSLCYWRINDDNLQRIGTAKFAIVFKVSKGTDSITVRGTVWAEPKMNWLTSTLEDVAAALSERFQRLLGQGDGAASQFARGGAEFWTLTLPK
;
A
#
# COMPACT_ATOMS: atom_id res chain seq x y z
N MET A 1 -9.45 -12.70 13.16
CA MET A 1 -8.16 -13.42 13.23
C MET A 1 -7.08 -12.36 13.06
N ASN A 2 -6.17 -12.24 14.02
CA ASN A 2 -4.93 -11.49 13.81
C ASN A 2 -4.04 -12.37 12.93
N ASP A 3 -4.10 -12.18 11.63
CA ASP A 3 -2.98 -12.58 10.77
C ASP A 3 -1.82 -11.68 11.21
N GLU A 4 -0.91 -12.20 12.03
CA GLU A 4 0.36 -11.53 12.27
C GLU A 4 1.06 -11.36 10.93
N LEU A 5 1.10 -10.11 10.47
CA LEU A 5 1.84 -9.70 9.29
C LEU A 5 3.32 -9.94 9.56
N THR A 6 3.82 -11.08 9.08
CA THR A 6 5.24 -11.35 9.12
C THR A 6 5.82 -10.92 7.77
N PRO A 7 6.59 -9.83 7.71
CA PRO A 7 7.22 -9.42 6.47
C PRO A 7 8.18 -10.53 5.99
N PRO A 8 8.25 -10.78 4.66
CA PRO A 8 9.18 -11.76 4.12
C PRO A 8 10.63 -11.33 4.36
N ASN A 9 11.53 -12.29 4.51
CA ASN A 9 12.97 -12.03 4.56
C ASN A 9 13.52 -11.93 3.12
N PRO A 10 13.98 -10.75 2.66
CA PRO A 10 14.39 -10.57 1.26
C PRO A 10 15.55 -11.48 0.85
N GLU A 11 16.52 -11.72 1.73
CA GLU A 11 17.68 -12.57 1.44
C GLU A 11 17.27 -14.03 1.27
N GLN A 12 16.36 -14.52 2.13
CA GLN A 12 15.85 -15.89 2.03
C GLN A 12 15.00 -16.07 0.78
N THR A 13 14.18 -15.09 0.42
CA THR A 13 13.37 -15.12 -0.80
C THR A 13 14.24 -15.03 -2.06
N ASP A 14 15.26 -14.18 -2.07
CA ASP A 14 16.20 -14.08 -3.20
C ASP A 14 16.96 -15.40 -3.41
N ALA A 15 17.44 -16.02 -2.32
CA ALA A 15 18.09 -17.32 -2.38
C ALA A 15 17.14 -18.41 -2.90
N LEU A 16 15.90 -18.44 -2.39
CA LEU A 16 14.88 -19.41 -2.82
C LEU A 16 14.54 -19.27 -4.32
N LEU A 17 14.37 -18.04 -4.81
CA LEU A 17 14.07 -17.77 -6.22
C LEU A 17 15.27 -18.09 -7.12
N SER A 18 16.48 -17.80 -6.68
CA SER A 18 17.72 -18.17 -7.39
C SER A 18 17.85 -19.70 -7.49
N ASP A 19 17.65 -20.42 -6.39
CA ASP A 19 17.66 -21.88 -6.35
C ASP A 19 16.60 -22.46 -7.32
N LEU A 20 15.37 -21.93 -7.27
CA LEU A 20 14.28 -22.35 -8.16
C LEU A 20 14.64 -22.12 -9.63
N LEU A 21 15.18 -20.94 -9.96
CA LEU A 21 15.57 -20.60 -11.32
C LEU A 21 16.62 -21.58 -11.86
N GLN A 22 17.62 -21.94 -11.05
CA GLN A 22 18.66 -22.89 -11.45
C GLN A 22 18.09 -24.30 -11.69
N GLU A 23 17.20 -24.78 -10.82
CA GLU A 23 16.55 -26.09 -11.00
C GLU A 23 15.70 -26.12 -12.27
N VAL A 24 14.89 -25.07 -12.49
CA VAL A 24 14.02 -24.98 -13.67
C VAL A 24 14.86 -24.92 -14.96
N GLN A 25 15.89 -24.09 -15.01
CA GLN A 25 16.80 -24.01 -16.17
C GLN A 25 17.46 -25.35 -16.49
N LYS A 26 17.90 -26.10 -15.47
CA LYS A 26 18.52 -27.42 -15.64
C LYS A 26 17.55 -28.40 -16.31
N TRP A 27 16.31 -28.45 -15.85
CA TRP A 27 15.33 -29.42 -16.34
C TRP A 27 14.75 -29.02 -17.69
N GLU A 28 14.43 -27.75 -17.91
CA GLU A 28 14.00 -27.26 -19.23
C GLU A 28 15.09 -27.45 -20.29
N GLY A 29 16.36 -27.18 -19.95
CA GLY A 29 17.49 -27.42 -20.87
C GLY A 29 17.66 -28.89 -21.25
N THR A 30 17.32 -29.81 -20.35
CA THR A 30 17.32 -31.26 -20.62
C THR A 30 16.22 -31.66 -21.61
N LEU A 31 15.06 -30.99 -21.56
CA LEU A 31 13.91 -31.26 -22.41
C LEU A 31 14.02 -30.58 -23.80
N ALA A 32 14.55 -29.36 -23.86
CA ALA A 32 14.54 -28.52 -25.06
C ALA A 32 15.79 -28.64 -25.95
N GLY A 33 16.87 -29.27 -25.47
CA GLY A 33 18.09 -29.49 -26.26
C GLY A 33 18.82 -28.21 -26.72
N GLY A 34 18.60 -27.07 -26.06
CA GLY A 34 19.15 -25.76 -26.45
C GLY A 34 19.35 -24.77 -25.30
N THR A 35 19.84 -23.56 -25.60
CA THR A 35 20.28 -22.53 -24.63
C THR A 35 19.27 -21.41 -24.35
N LYS A 36 18.08 -21.43 -24.95
CA LYS A 36 17.03 -20.44 -24.68
C LYS A 36 16.27 -20.82 -23.42
N LEU A 37 15.97 -19.84 -22.54
CA LEU A 37 15.11 -20.06 -21.38
C LEU A 37 13.74 -20.58 -21.86
N GLY A 38 13.23 -21.60 -21.19
CA GLY A 38 11.86 -22.06 -21.37
C GLY A 38 10.88 -21.13 -20.64
N ILE A 39 9.59 -21.41 -20.81
CA ILE A 39 8.50 -20.60 -20.27
C ILE A 39 8.60 -20.51 -18.73
N GLY A 40 9.00 -21.60 -18.07
CA GLY A 40 9.14 -21.66 -16.63
C GLY A 40 10.33 -20.84 -16.14
N ALA A 41 11.50 -20.96 -16.77
CA ALA A 41 12.65 -20.17 -16.38
C ALA A 41 12.43 -18.67 -16.64
N GLU A 42 11.75 -18.30 -17.73
CA GLU A 42 11.34 -16.92 -18.01
C GLU A 42 10.37 -16.39 -16.93
N ALA A 43 9.43 -17.21 -16.45
CA ALA A 43 8.49 -16.82 -15.40
C ALA A 43 9.19 -16.57 -14.05
N VAL A 44 10.09 -17.47 -13.63
CA VAL A 44 10.86 -17.33 -12.38
C VAL A 44 11.82 -16.14 -12.46
N ASP A 45 12.51 -15.95 -13.59
CA ASP A 45 13.39 -14.81 -13.82
C ASP A 45 12.61 -13.48 -13.80
N SER A 46 11.42 -13.44 -14.40
CA SER A 46 10.54 -12.26 -14.37
C SER A 46 10.05 -11.94 -12.95
N LEU A 47 9.70 -12.97 -12.18
CA LEU A 47 9.36 -12.80 -10.77
C LEU A 47 10.56 -12.23 -10.00
N PHE A 48 11.75 -12.82 -10.16
CA PHE A 48 12.97 -12.40 -9.47
C PHE A 48 13.37 -10.94 -9.78
N LYS A 49 13.24 -10.52 -11.04
CA LYS A 49 13.59 -9.17 -11.52
C LYS A 49 12.53 -8.11 -11.22
N THR A 50 11.30 -8.51 -10.86
CA THR A 50 10.26 -7.56 -10.48
C THR A 50 10.70 -6.69 -9.31
N LYS A 51 10.46 -5.39 -9.43
CA LYS A 51 10.84 -4.39 -8.42
C LYS A 51 9.61 -3.85 -7.70
N VAL A 52 9.74 -3.73 -6.39
CA VAL A 52 8.81 -3.01 -5.52
C VAL A 52 9.61 -1.97 -4.78
N SER A 53 9.22 -0.70 -4.89
CA SER A 53 9.99 0.41 -4.31
C SER A 53 9.08 1.48 -3.74
N PHE A 54 9.58 2.18 -2.73
CA PHE A 54 8.90 3.34 -2.18
C PHE A 54 9.18 4.60 -3.03
N GLY A 55 8.21 5.51 -3.06
CA GLY A 55 8.46 6.88 -3.45
C GLY A 55 8.97 7.70 -2.27
N ASN A 56 9.48 8.91 -2.54
CA ASN A 56 10.04 9.77 -1.50
C ASN A 56 8.96 10.24 -0.51
N PRO A 57 9.01 9.86 0.78
CA PRO A 57 8.03 10.30 1.76
C PRO A 57 8.08 11.81 2.07
N GLN A 58 9.20 12.49 1.81
CA GLN A 58 9.34 13.91 2.10
C GLN A 58 8.62 14.82 1.10
N ASP A 59 8.36 14.34 -0.13
CA ASP A 59 7.81 15.18 -1.21
C ASP A 59 6.44 15.78 -0.86
N LYS A 60 5.72 15.20 0.10
CA LYS A 60 4.35 15.58 0.48
C LYS A 60 4.11 15.51 1.98
N LEU A 61 5.12 15.88 2.78
CA LEU A 61 4.97 16.06 4.23
C LEU A 61 4.56 17.51 4.55
N ILE A 62 3.38 17.70 5.12
CA ILE A 62 2.78 19.02 5.38
C ILE A 62 2.37 19.10 6.84
N ARG A 63 2.75 20.19 7.53
CA ARG A 63 2.24 20.50 8.87
C ARG A 63 0.79 21.00 8.78
N LEU A 64 -0.09 20.38 9.56
CA LEU A 64 -1.48 20.78 9.70
C LEU A 64 -1.62 21.76 10.86
N THR A 65 -2.16 22.95 10.59
CA THR A 65 -2.36 24.02 11.58
C THR A 65 -3.78 24.55 11.51
N GLU A 66 -4.26 25.25 12.54
CA GLU A 66 -5.55 25.95 12.46
C GLU A 66 -5.66 26.86 11.23
N GLU A 67 -4.56 27.49 10.81
CA GLU A 67 -4.51 28.36 9.64
C GLU A 67 -4.66 27.58 8.34
N THR A 68 -4.09 26.37 8.25
CA THR A 68 -4.25 25.46 7.11
C THR A 68 -5.73 25.20 6.81
N PHE A 69 -6.55 24.95 7.85
CA PHE A 69 -7.99 24.72 7.72
C PHE A 69 -8.77 26.02 7.46
N LYS A 70 -8.40 27.13 8.11
CA LYS A 70 -9.05 28.43 7.87
C LYS A 70 -8.87 28.90 6.42
N ASN A 71 -7.69 28.71 5.85
CA ASN A 71 -7.37 29.09 4.47
C ASN A 71 -8.18 28.30 3.44
N SER A 72 -8.60 27.08 3.79
CA SER A 72 -9.48 26.25 2.98
C SER A 72 -10.95 26.40 3.32
N GLY A 73 -11.36 27.38 4.13
CA GLY A 73 -12.77 27.54 4.52
C GLY A 73 -13.33 26.39 5.37
N THR A 74 -12.46 25.54 5.92
CA THR A 74 -12.82 24.36 6.70
C THR A 74 -12.78 24.69 8.17
N GLU A 75 -13.88 24.46 8.89
CA GLU A 75 -13.85 24.58 10.34
C GLU A 75 -13.27 23.30 10.97
N LEU A 76 -12.13 23.44 11.64
CA LEU A 76 -11.54 22.38 12.45
C LEU A 76 -12.41 22.16 13.70
N ILE A 77 -12.68 20.91 14.09
CA ILE A 77 -13.43 20.64 15.32
C ILE A 77 -12.62 21.01 16.57
N ASP A 78 -13.30 21.43 17.64
CA ASP A 78 -12.66 22.07 18.79
C ASP A 78 -11.63 21.19 19.51
N ILE A 79 -11.85 19.86 19.54
CA ILE A 79 -10.90 18.93 20.14
C ILE A 79 -9.53 18.96 19.42
N TYR A 80 -9.50 19.09 18.09
CA TYR A 80 -8.24 19.19 17.36
C TYR A 80 -7.65 20.59 17.43
N LYS A 81 -8.48 21.65 17.50
CA LYS A 81 -7.98 23.01 17.81
C LYS A 81 -7.20 23.00 19.13
N GLN A 82 -7.76 22.39 20.16
CA GLN A 82 -7.12 22.27 21.47
C GLN A 82 -5.84 21.41 21.40
N GLN A 83 -5.89 20.24 20.77
CA GLN A 83 -4.71 19.38 20.64
C GLN A 83 -3.56 20.06 19.85
N MET A 84 -3.87 20.72 18.73
CA MET A 84 -2.90 21.48 17.93
C MET A 84 -2.33 22.69 18.68
N ARG A 85 -3.07 23.27 19.62
CA ARG A 85 -2.61 24.41 20.43
C ARG A 85 -1.75 24.00 21.61
N ASP A 86 -2.08 22.89 22.25
CA ASP A 86 -1.54 22.61 23.58
C ASP A 86 -0.59 21.41 23.63
N GLN A 87 -0.76 20.40 22.76
CA GLN A 87 -0.17 19.08 22.99
C GLN A 87 0.64 18.54 21.80
N PHE A 88 0.08 18.61 20.60
CA PHE A 88 0.63 17.91 19.44
C PHE A 88 0.80 18.83 18.23
N ASP A 89 1.79 18.49 17.40
CA ASP A 89 1.90 18.95 16.03
C ASP A 89 1.37 17.84 15.10
N PHE A 90 0.46 18.18 14.20
CA PHE A 90 -0.16 17.24 13.26
C PHE A 90 0.48 17.37 11.88
N TYR A 91 0.61 16.25 11.19
CA TYR A 91 1.22 16.17 9.89
C TYR A 91 0.39 15.31 8.96
N TYR A 92 0.24 15.77 7.73
CA TYR A 92 -0.24 15.00 6.60
C TYR A 92 0.97 14.53 5.80
N MET A 93 0.98 13.25 5.44
CA MET A 93 1.99 12.65 4.57
C MET A 93 1.30 11.75 3.56
N THR A 94 1.72 11.82 2.29
CA THR A 94 1.43 10.74 1.34
C THR A 94 2.65 9.90 1.12
N HIS A 95 2.44 8.60 1.00
CA HIS A 95 3.44 7.64 0.61
C HIS A 95 3.00 6.91 -0.65
N THR A 96 3.95 6.49 -1.47
CA THR A 96 3.65 5.77 -2.71
C THR A 96 4.48 4.52 -2.81
N VAL A 97 3.89 3.46 -3.33
CA VAL A 97 4.58 2.21 -3.61
C VAL A 97 4.43 1.92 -5.10
N ASP A 98 5.56 1.81 -5.78
CA ASP A 98 5.62 1.40 -7.17
C ASP A 98 5.81 -0.12 -7.24
N LEU A 99 4.84 -0.81 -7.85
CA LEU A 99 4.96 -2.20 -8.25
C LEU A 99 5.25 -2.22 -9.76
N ARG A 100 6.47 -2.60 -10.12
CA ARG A 100 6.93 -2.67 -11.52
C ARG A 100 7.18 -4.15 -11.87
N PRO A 101 6.12 -4.89 -12.21
CA PRO A 101 6.24 -6.30 -12.58
C PRO A 101 6.95 -6.40 -13.92
N GLU A 102 7.88 -7.35 -14.02
CA GLU A 102 8.43 -7.75 -15.31
C GLU A 102 7.38 -8.52 -16.13
N ARG A 103 7.65 -8.68 -17.42
CA ARG A 103 6.68 -9.26 -18.36
C ARG A 103 6.17 -10.62 -17.87
N GLY A 104 4.85 -10.71 -17.70
CA GLY A 104 4.17 -11.97 -17.35
C GLY A 104 4.15 -12.28 -15.85
N ALA A 105 4.92 -11.57 -15.01
CA ALA A 105 4.86 -11.75 -13.56
C ALA A 105 3.48 -11.34 -13.02
N GLN A 106 2.87 -12.20 -12.21
CA GLN A 106 1.56 -11.96 -11.64
C GLN A 106 1.60 -11.96 -10.12
N PHE A 107 0.93 -10.97 -9.53
CA PHE A 107 0.85 -10.75 -8.10
C PHE A 107 -0.62 -10.64 -7.69
N TRP A 108 -0.93 -11.04 -6.47
CA TRP A 108 -2.30 -10.93 -5.94
C TRP A 108 -2.40 -10.10 -4.68
N ARG A 109 -1.29 -9.87 -3.97
CA ARG A 109 -1.26 -9.07 -2.76
C ARG A 109 -0.09 -8.10 -2.76
N LEU A 110 -0.37 -6.84 -2.43
CA LEU A 110 0.64 -5.84 -2.05
C LEU A 110 0.46 -5.52 -0.57
N THR A 111 1.53 -5.58 0.20
CA THR A 111 1.53 -5.13 1.59
C THR A 111 2.54 -4.03 1.79
N CYS A 112 2.14 -2.96 2.48
CA CYS A 112 2.97 -1.83 2.86
C CYS A 112 2.81 -1.61 4.37
N GLU A 113 3.91 -1.61 5.10
CA GLU A 113 3.97 -1.35 6.54
C GLU A 113 4.87 -0.14 6.79
N LEU A 114 4.46 0.73 7.69
CA LEU A 114 5.25 1.87 8.16
C LEU A 114 5.36 1.86 9.67
N ASP A 115 6.59 1.81 10.17
CA ASP A 115 6.94 1.81 11.58
C ASP A 115 7.58 3.16 11.95
N PHE A 116 6.83 3.98 12.68
CA PHE A 116 7.21 5.33 13.08
C PHE A 116 7.96 5.33 14.41
N GLY A 117 9.02 6.14 14.50
CA GLY A 117 9.81 6.37 15.71
C GLY A 117 10.06 7.85 15.97
N PRO A 118 10.59 8.21 17.16
CA PRO A 118 11.06 7.30 18.22
C PRO A 118 9.92 6.62 18.98
N LYS A 119 10.17 5.51 19.69
CA LYS A 119 9.17 4.84 20.55
C LYS A 119 9.11 5.47 21.95
N GLY A 120 8.00 5.28 22.67
CA GLY A 120 7.84 5.73 24.05
C GLY A 120 7.18 7.10 24.18
N SER A 121 7.73 8.00 25.00
CA SER A 121 7.04 9.26 25.35
C SER A 121 6.93 10.29 24.23
N LYS A 122 7.71 10.13 23.15
CA LYS A 122 7.70 10.99 21.96
C LYS A 122 7.21 10.25 20.72
N GLU A 123 6.44 9.19 20.94
CA GLU A 123 5.99 8.30 19.89
C GLU A 123 5.02 8.98 18.94
N PRO A 124 5.29 8.95 17.61
CA PRO A 124 4.32 9.39 16.64
C PRO A 124 3.06 8.53 16.73
N ILE A 125 1.90 9.18 16.74
CA ILE A 125 0.60 8.51 16.83
C ILE A 125 -0.13 8.75 15.52
N ILE A 126 -0.48 7.67 14.84
CA ILE A 126 -1.30 7.70 13.63
C ILE A 126 -2.71 8.13 14.03
N GLN A 127 -3.22 9.17 13.38
CA GLN A 127 -4.55 9.73 13.60
C GLN A 127 -5.57 9.13 12.63
N SER A 128 -5.25 9.08 11.34
CA SER A 128 -6.13 8.51 10.32
C SER A 128 -5.32 8.00 9.12
N LEU A 129 -5.85 6.94 8.48
CA LEU A 129 -5.21 6.26 7.35
C LEU A 129 -6.14 6.22 6.15
N PHE A 130 -5.56 6.41 4.95
CA PHE A 130 -6.24 6.22 3.69
C PHE A 130 -5.35 5.47 2.69
N PRO A 131 -5.90 4.57 1.87
CA PRO A 131 -7.26 4.01 1.97
C PRO A 131 -7.46 3.24 3.28
N SER A 132 -8.72 3.00 3.65
CA SER A 132 -9.10 2.03 4.68
C SER A 132 -10.22 1.12 4.16
N ASP A 133 -10.51 0.04 4.86
CA ASP A 133 -11.54 -0.95 4.53
C ASP A 133 -12.93 -0.33 4.28
N LYS A 134 -13.27 0.74 5.01
CA LYS A 134 -14.50 1.53 4.84
C LYS A 134 -14.69 2.01 3.39
N TRP A 135 -13.60 2.25 2.66
CA TRP A 135 -13.59 2.80 1.29
C TRP A 135 -13.69 1.76 0.18
N HIS A 136 -13.65 0.47 0.52
CA HIS A 136 -13.64 -0.62 -0.47
C HIS A 136 -14.81 -0.53 -1.46
N SER A 137 -16.01 -0.30 -0.95
CA SER A 137 -17.23 -0.11 -1.78
C SER A 137 -17.07 1.02 -2.80
N VAL A 138 -16.52 2.17 -2.39
CA VAL A 138 -16.34 3.34 -3.25
C VAL A 138 -15.25 3.10 -4.30
N MET A 139 -14.18 2.41 -3.93
CA MET A 139 -13.09 2.06 -4.85
C MET A 139 -13.52 1.03 -5.90
N SER A 140 -14.46 0.15 -5.54
CA SER A 140 -15.04 -0.83 -6.47
C SER A 140 -15.76 -0.21 -7.69
N PHE A 141 -16.11 1.08 -7.68
CA PHE A 141 -16.75 1.72 -8.85
C PHE A 141 -15.82 1.94 -10.04
N GLY A 142 -14.50 1.81 -9.85
CA GLY A 142 -13.52 1.91 -10.94
C GLY A 142 -13.38 3.32 -11.54
N VAL A 143 -14.06 4.33 -10.97
CA VAL A 143 -13.88 5.74 -11.30
C VAL A 143 -12.84 6.33 -10.35
N GLY A 144 -11.94 7.16 -10.88
CA GLY A 144 -10.99 7.89 -10.05
C GLY A 144 -11.74 8.86 -9.13
N ILE A 145 -11.54 8.69 -7.82
CA ILE A 145 -12.19 9.51 -6.79
C ILE A 145 -11.26 10.61 -6.32
N ASP A 146 -11.81 11.82 -6.09
CA ASP A 146 -11.05 12.88 -5.46
C ASP A 146 -11.15 12.72 -3.94
N VAL A 147 -10.00 12.65 -3.26
CA VAL A 147 -9.89 12.38 -1.83
C VAL A 147 -9.11 13.50 -1.16
N GLY A 148 -9.53 13.88 0.06
CA GLY A 148 -8.95 14.98 0.82
C GLY A 148 -9.27 14.89 2.30
N LEU A 149 -8.66 15.79 3.08
CA LEU A 149 -8.79 15.84 4.54
C LEU A 149 -9.76 16.95 5.01
N GLY A 150 -10.77 16.57 5.79
CA GLY A 150 -11.76 17.46 6.41
C GLY A 150 -11.36 17.99 7.79
N GLY A 151 -12.21 18.86 8.37
CA GLY A 151 -11.95 19.54 9.67
C GLY A 151 -12.00 18.65 10.91
N ASP A 152 -12.40 17.39 10.77
CA ASP A 152 -12.34 16.33 11.77
C ASP A 152 -11.12 15.40 11.57
N LEU A 153 -10.20 15.77 10.67
CA LEU A 153 -9.06 14.96 10.27
C LEU A 153 -9.46 13.58 9.68
N GLU A 154 -10.69 13.46 9.21
CA GLU A 154 -11.18 12.31 8.48
C GLU A 154 -11.12 12.55 6.97
N TRP A 155 -11.05 11.45 6.24
CA TRP A 155 -10.97 11.45 4.79
C TRP A 155 -12.35 11.72 4.18
N SER A 156 -12.40 12.66 3.26
CA SER A 156 -13.61 13.11 2.57
C SER A 156 -13.57 12.77 1.09
N LEU A 157 -14.76 12.60 0.51
CA LEU A 157 -14.96 12.18 -0.86
C LEU A 157 -15.54 13.30 -1.73
N GLY A 158 -14.84 13.60 -2.82
CA GLY A 158 -15.30 14.49 -3.88
C GLY A 158 -15.83 13.70 -5.07
N ILE A 159 -17.13 13.83 -5.36
CA ILE A 159 -17.77 13.20 -6.52
C ILE A 159 -18.29 14.27 -7.48
N ASP A 160 -18.24 13.95 -8.77
CA ASP A 160 -18.89 14.75 -9.80
C ASP A 160 -20.40 14.85 -9.54
N SER A 161 -20.96 16.06 -9.49
CA SER A 161 -22.39 16.25 -9.23
C SER A 161 -23.26 15.54 -10.28
N SER A 162 -22.77 15.37 -11.50
CA SER A 162 -23.48 14.63 -12.56
C SER A 162 -23.54 13.12 -12.32
N GLN A 163 -22.58 12.57 -11.56
CA GLN A 163 -22.49 11.13 -11.23
C GLN A 163 -23.03 10.82 -9.84
N LEU A 164 -23.26 11.85 -9.00
CA LEU A 164 -23.68 11.71 -7.61
C LEU A 164 -24.95 10.87 -7.45
N ALA A 165 -25.98 11.15 -8.25
CA ALA A 165 -27.25 10.42 -8.20
C ALA A 165 -27.11 8.93 -8.53
N GLN A 166 -26.13 8.57 -9.37
CA GLN A 166 -25.87 7.19 -9.77
C GLN A 166 -25.06 6.44 -8.71
N LEU A 167 -24.17 7.14 -8.00
CA LEU A 167 -23.27 6.55 -7.01
C LEU A 167 -23.87 6.51 -5.59
N LEU A 168 -24.76 7.44 -5.26
CA LEU A 168 -25.44 7.53 -3.96
C LEU A 168 -26.02 6.21 -3.43
N PRO A 169 -26.69 5.37 -4.24
CA PRO A 169 -27.24 4.09 -3.77
C PRO A 169 -26.17 3.08 -3.33
N SER A 170 -24.96 3.21 -3.84
CA SER A 170 -23.91 2.21 -3.70
C SER A 170 -22.79 2.66 -2.74
N ILE A 171 -22.85 3.91 -2.27
CA ILE A 171 -21.99 4.43 -1.20
C ILE A 171 -22.57 3.97 0.15
N PRO A 172 -21.75 3.37 1.04
CA PRO A 172 -22.17 3.01 2.38
C PRO A 172 -22.64 4.21 3.20
N ASP A 173 -23.61 4.00 4.09
CA ASP A 173 -24.16 5.07 4.93
C ASP A 173 -23.09 5.77 5.77
N ASN A 174 -22.08 5.05 6.25
CA ASN A 174 -20.98 5.61 7.02
C ASN A 174 -20.05 6.53 6.22
N LEU A 175 -20.12 6.53 4.88
CA LEU A 175 -19.38 7.45 4.01
C LEU A 175 -20.26 8.53 3.38
N LYS A 176 -21.59 8.42 3.48
CA LYS A 176 -22.51 9.46 2.96
C LYS A 176 -22.33 10.79 3.66
N ALA A 177 -21.91 10.78 4.93
CA ALA A 177 -21.65 12.00 5.70
C ALA A 177 -20.40 12.76 5.23
N SER A 178 -19.42 12.07 4.61
CA SER A 178 -18.18 12.67 4.10
C SER A 178 -18.23 12.98 2.59
N LEU A 179 -19.43 12.87 2.00
CA LEU A 179 -19.70 13.08 0.59
C LEU A 179 -19.89 14.57 0.27
N SER A 180 -19.29 15.01 -0.83
CA SER A 180 -19.52 16.36 -1.35
C SER A 180 -19.37 16.43 -2.88
N THR A 181 -19.99 17.45 -3.48
CA THR A 181 -19.76 17.76 -4.91
C THR A 181 -18.34 18.26 -5.11
N LYS A 182 -17.69 17.95 -6.25
CA LYS A 182 -16.30 18.34 -6.54
C LYS A 182 -15.95 19.82 -6.24
N ASP A 183 -16.85 20.75 -6.54
CA ASP A 183 -16.60 22.18 -6.29
C ASP A 183 -16.63 22.50 -4.80
N ASN A 184 -17.63 22.01 -4.07
CA ASN A 184 -17.70 22.16 -2.62
C ASN A 184 -16.53 21.43 -1.96
N PHE A 185 -16.21 20.23 -2.45
CA PHE A 185 -15.09 19.40 -2.01
C PHE A 185 -13.80 20.21 -1.94
N LYS A 186 -13.36 20.77 -3.06
CA LYS A 186 -12.13 21.57 -3.10
C LYS A 186 -12.17 22.78 -2.16
N ALA A 187 -13.35 23.31 -1.87
CA ALA A 187 -13.56 24.47 -1.02
C ALA A 187 -13.62 24.16 0.48
N PHE A 188 -13.48 22.90 0.94
CA PHE A 188 -13.38 22.58 2.37
C PHE A 188 -12.20 21.65 2.71
N LEU A 189 -11.23 21.46 1.82
CA LEU A 189 -10.07 20.61 2.12
C LEU A 189 -8.86 21.40 2.59
N ALA A 190 -8.32 21.03 3.74
CA ALA A 190 -7.09 21.63 4.26
C ALA A 190 -5.84 21.27 3.44
N VAL A 191 -5.91 20.20 2.65
CA VAL A 191 -4.82 19.76 1.77
C VAL A 191 -5.32 19.60 0.34
N PRO A 192 -4.46 19.76 -0.69
CA PRO A 192 -4.86 19.53 -2.07
C PRO A 192 -5.48 18.14 -2.24
N ALA A 193 -6.71 18.11 -2.78
CA ALA A 193 -7.32 16.86 -3.19
C ALA A 193 -6.40 16.10 -4.13
N TYR A 194 -6.38 14.78 -4.00
CA TYR A 194 -5.69 13.93 -4.95
C TYR A 194 -6.64 12.90 -5.54
N ASN A 195 -6.44 12.60 -6.82
CA ASN A 195 -7.19 11.56 -7.49
C ASN A 195 -6.61 10.19 -7.09
N TYR A 196 -7.47 9.36 -6.52
CA TYR A 196 -7.17 8.00 -6.14
C TYR A 196 -7.88 7.02 -7.08
N GLN A 197 -7.11 6.11 -7.66
CA GLN A 197 -7.59 5.10 -8.59
C GLN A 197 -7.11 3.75 -8.09
N LEU A 198 -8.04 2.99 -7.51
CA LEU A 198 -7.86 1.60 -7.18
C LEU A 198 -9.19 0.92 -7.47
N GLY A 199 -9.17 -0.20 -8.18
CA GLY A 199 -10.38 -0.88 -8.65
C GLY A 199 -11.07 -1.69 -7.55
N TYR A 200 -11.61 -2.86 -7.92
CA TYR A 200 -12.26 -3.84 -7.03
C TYR A 200 -11.31 -4.52 -6.01
N SER A 201 -10.17 -3.89 -5.69
CA SER A 201 -9.20 -4.43 -4.75
C SER A 201 -9.76 -4.44 -3.34
N GLU A 202 -9.60 -5.55 -2.63
CA GLU A 202 -9.85 -5.62 -1.20
C GLU A 202 -8.71 -4.91 -0.47
N ILE A 203 -9.05 -4.03 0.48
CA ILE A 203 -8.07 -3.26 1.25
C ILE A 203 -8.29 -3.52 2.72
N ILE A 204 -7.23 -3.94 3.39
CA ILE A 204 -7.19 -4.09 4.84
C ILE A 204 -6.18 -3.05 5.35
N THR A 205 -6.57 -2.33 6.40
CA THR A 205 -5.74 -1.27 6.99
C THR A 205 -5.83 -1.33 8.50
N ASN A 206 -4.72 -1.05 9.17
CA ASN A 206 -4.66 -0.98 10.64
C ASN A 206 -3.56 -0.01 11.06
N GLY A 207 -3.62 0.48 12.29
CA GLY A 207 -2.58 1.29 12.91
C GLY A 207 -3.03 2.61 13.52
N GLU A 208 -4.29 3.03 13.33
CA GLU A 208 -4.82 4.22 14.01
C GLU A 208 -4.67 4.10 15.53
N GLY A 209 -4.19 5.17 16.17
CA GLY A 209 -3.84 5.21 17.59
C GLY A 209 -2.48 4.59 17.94
N ASN A 210 -1.76 4.01 16.98
CA ASN A 210 -0.44 3.40 17.18
C ASN A 210 0.64 4.16 16.38
N SER A 211 1.88 3.71 16.49
CA SER A 211 3.02 4.18 15.67
C SER A 211 3.37 3.23 14.53
N LEU A 212 2.68 2.09 14.44
CA LEU A 212 2.81 1.11 13.37
C LEU A 212 1.49 1.11 12.59
N CYS A 213 1.56 1.28 11.27
CA CYS A 213 0.44 1.03 10.39
C CYS A 213 0.80 0.12 9.23
N TYR A 214 -0.23 -0.46 8.63
CA TYR A 214 -0.09 -1.17 7.38
C TYR A 214 -1.32 -1.03 6.49
N TRP A 215 -1.07 -1.25 5.20
CA TRP A 215 -2.07 -1.54 4.19
C TRP A 215 -1.77 -2.89 3.56
N ARG A 216 -2.82 -3.68 3.33
CA ARG A 216 -2.79 -4.88 2.50
C ARG A 216 -3.83 -4.72 1.41
N ILE A 217 -3.40 -4.72 0.16
CA ILE A 217 -4.25 -4.66 -1.02
C ILE A 217 -4.25 -6.04 -1.66
N ASN A 218 -5.41 -6.71 -1.69
CA ASN A 218 -5.60 -7.94 -2.45
C ASN A 218 -6.31 -7.62 -3.77
N ASP A 219 -5.70 -7.95 -4.91
CA ASP A 219 -6.28 -7.76 -6.23
C ASP A 219 -5.76 -8.81 -7.21
N ASP A 220 -6.67 -9.45 -7.94
CA ASP A 220 -6.31 -10.43 -8.97
C ASP A 220 -5.51 -9.84 -10.15
N ASN A 221 -5.52 -8.53 -10.30
CA ASN A 221 -4.81 -7.81 -11.34
C ASN A 221 -3.90 -6.73 -10.75
N LEU A 222 -3.27 -7.01 -9.61
CA LEU A 222 -2.37 -6.10 -8.89
C LEU A 222 -1.29 -5.48 -9.80
N GLN A 223 -0.80 -6.23 -10.78
CA GLN A 223 0.13 -5.77 -11.82
C GLN A 223 -0.35 -4.56 -12.63
N ARG A 224 -1.66 -4.25 -12.64
CA ARG A 224 -2.24 -3.09 -13.34
C ARG A 224 -2.23 -1.81 -12.51
N ILE A 225 -2.05 -1.90 -11.19
CA ILE A 225 -2.10 -0.74 -10.29
C ILE A 225 -0.95 0.23 -10.62
N GLY A 226 0.23 -0.29 -10.95
CA GLY A 226 1.44 0.48 -11.20
C GLY A 226 1.97 1.14 -9.92
N THR A 227 1.28 2.17 -9.43
CA THR A 227 1.63 2.90 -8.21
C THR A 227 0.45 2.94 -7.24
N ALA A 228 0.60 2.30 -6.08
CA ALA A 228 -0.32 2.46 -4.97
C ALA A 228 0.00 3.75 -4.20
N LYS A 229 -1.02 4.46 -3.73
CA LYS A 229 -0.88 5.69 -2.94
C LYS A 229 -1.50 5.47 -1.57
N PHE A 230 -0.80 5.90 -0.54
CA PHE A 230 -1.24 5.85 0.85
C PHE A 230 -1.18 7.27 1.41
N ALA A 231 -2.13 7.64 2.25
CA ALA A 231 -2.14 8.92 2.91
C ALA A 231 -2.37 8.72 4.41
N ILE A 232 -1.67 9.53 5.20
CA ILE A 232 -1.54 9.35 6.64
C ILE A 232 -1.64 10.72 7.28
N VAL A 233 -2.49 10.81 8.29
CA VAL A 233 -2.39 11.87 9.27
C VAL A 233 -1.79 11.27 10.52
N PHE A 234 -0.71 11.86 11.02
CA PHE A 234 -0.11 11.48 12.29
C PHE A 234 0.16 12.71 13.13
N LYS A 235 0.33 12.51 14.44
CA LYS A 235 0.64 13.57 15.40
C LYS A 235 1.85 13.19 16.23
N VAL A 236 2.64 14.20 16.58
CA VAL A 236 3.81 14.07 17.43
C VAL A 236 3.75 15.11 18.53
N SER A 237 4.44 14.87 19.65
CA SER A 237 4.54 15.88 20.71
C SER A 237 5.09 17.19 20.17
N LYS A 238 4.55 18.32 20.65
CA LYS A 238 5.01 19.64 20.23
C LYS A 238 6.51 19.83 20.36
N GLY A 239 7.08 20.52 19.38
CA GLY A 239 8.52 20.81 19.34
C GLY A 239 9.37 19.64 18.86
N THR A 240 8.77 18.56 18.35
CA THR A 240 9.51 17.50 17.66
C THR A 240 10.06 18.04 16.34
N ASP A 241 11.37 17.92 16.13
CA ASP A 241 12.06 18.41 14.93
C ASP A 241 12.18 17.36 13.83
N SER A 242 12.25 16.09 14.22
CA SER A 242 12.34 14.98 13.28
C SER A 242 11.76 13.70 13.85
N ILE A 243 11.38 12.80 12.95
CA ILE A 243 10.95 11.43 13.24
C ILE A 243 11.73 10.46 12.38
N THR A 244 11.74 9.19 12.77
CA THR A 244 12.24 8.11 11.94
C THR A 244 11.07 7.30 11.41
N VAL A 245 11.16 6.83 10.17
CA VAL A 245 10.15 5.94 9.59
C VAL A 245 10.88 4.78 8.94
N ARG A 246 10.54 3.55 9.34
CA ARG A 246 10.95 2.34 8.62
C ARG A 246 9.77 1.86 7.79
N GLY A 247 9.93 1.86 6.47
CA GLY A 247 8.95 1.27 5.57
C GLY A 247 9.35 -0.15 5.20
N THR A 248 8.39 -1.07 5.19
CA THR A 248 8.56 -2.43 4.64
C THR A 248 7.46 -2.66 3.61
N VAL A 249 7.82 -3.10 2.40
CA VAL A 249 6.86 -3.35 1.33
C VAL A 249 7.17 -4.66 0.63
N TRP A 250 6.13 -5.42 0.31
CA TRP A 250 6.28 -6.64 -0.48
C TRP A 250 5.03 -6.97 -1.27
N ALA A 251 5.24 -7.60 -2.43
CA ALA A 251 4.21 -8.13 -3.30
C ALA A 251 4.32 -9.65 -3.35
N GLU A 252 3.21 -10.34 -3.09
CA GLU A 252 3.14 -11.80 -3.10
C GLU A 252 2.66 -12.30 -4.49
N PRO A 253 3.40 -13.22 -5.14
CA PRO A 253 3.04 -13.72 -6.46
C PRO A 253 1.81 -14.61 -6.40
N LYS A 254 1.10 -14.67 -7.52
CA LYS A 254 0.03 -15.65 -7.72
C LYS A 254 0.62 -17.04 -7.84
N MET A 255 0.40 -17.89 -6.85
CA MET A 255 1.05 -19.20 -6.85
C MET A 255 0.49 -20.12 -7.92
N ASN A 256 -0.81 -20.03 -8.24
CA ASN A 256 -1.40 -20.77 -9.36
C ASN A 256 -0.80 -20.39 -10.73
N TRP A 257 -0.41 -19.12 -10.91
CA TRP A 257 0.30 -18.70 -12.12
C TRP A 257 1.69 -19.30 -12.15
N LEU A 258 2.45 -19.19 -11.05
CA LEU A 258 3.80 -19.74 -10.96
C LEU A 258 3.81 -21.27 -11.13
N THR A 259 2.87 -21.99 -10.53
CA THR A 259 2.79 -23.45 -10.65
C THR A 259 2.44 -23.88 -12.07
N SER A 260 1.48 -23.22 -12.71
CA SER A 260 1.08 -23.50 -14.10
C SER A 260 2.20 -23.26 -15.11
N THR A 261 3.06 -22.26 -14.87
CA THR A 261 4.20 -21.97 -15.75
C THR A 261 5.36 -22.95 -15.58
N LEU A 262 5.35 -23.72 -14.49
CA LEU A 262 6.36 -24.74 -14.17
C LEU A 262 5.89 -26.17 -14.42
N GLU A 263 4.70 -26.38 -14.97
CA GLU A 263 4.04 -27.71 -15.08
C GLU A 263 4.95 -28.75 -15.76
N ASP A 264 5.64 -28.37 -16.84
CA ASP A 264 6.51 -29.26 -17.63
C ASP A 264 7.72 -29.81 -16.85
N VAL A 265 8.15 -29.10 -15.79
CA VAL A 265 9.33 -29.47 -14.99
C VAL A 265 9.00 -29.75 -13.53
N ALA A 266 7.77 -29.51 -13.08
CA ALA A 266 7.37 -29.57 -11.68
C ALA A 266 7.70 -30.91 -11.02
N ALA A 267 7.49 -32.03 -11.72
CA ALA A 267 7.78 -33.37 -11.21
C ALA A 267 9.29 -33.67 -11.05
N ALA A 268 10.15 -32.89 -11.72
CA ALA A 268 11.60 -33.06 -11.68
C ALA A 268 12.29 -32.13 -10.67
N LEU A 269 11.58 -31.10 -10.18
CA LEU A 269 12.08 -30.21 -9.12
C LEU A 269 12.34 -30.98 -7.82
N SER A 270 13.18 -30.44 -6.95
CA SER A 270 13.44 -31.00 -5.63
C SER A 270 12.17 -31.07 -4.77
N GLU A 271 12.13 -32.02 -3.82
CA GLU A 271 10.99 -32.21 -2.91
C GLU A 271 10.61 -30.93 -2.15
N ARG A 272 11.59 -30.05 -1.88
CA ARG A 272 11.38 -28.73 -1.28
C ARG A 272 10.47 -27.88 -2.17
N PHE A 273 10.79 -27.73 -3.46
CA PHE A 273 10.01 -26.90 -4.38
C PHE A 273 8.66 -27.52 -4.73
N GLN A 274 8.59 -28.84 -4.91
CA GLN A 274 7.31 -29.53 -5.11
C GLN A 274 6.34 -29.25 -3.95
N ARG A 275 6.84 -29.30 -2.71
CA ARG A 275 6.04 -29.00 -1.51
C ARG A 275 5.59 -27.55 -1.45
N LEU A 276 6.49 -26.61 -1.72
CA LEU A 276 6.18 -25.16 -1.70
C LEU A 276 5.17 -24.79 -2.78
N LEU A 277 5.36 -25.27 -4.00
CA LEU A 277 4.46 -25.06 -5.12
C LEU A 277 3.09 -25.70 -4.87
N GLY A 278 3.05 -26.87 -4.22
CA GLY A 278 1.81 -27.56 -3.83
C GLY A 278 1.02 -26.89 -2.71
N GLN A 279 1.58 -25.92 -1.98
CA GLN A 279 0.88 -25.18 -0.92
C GLN A 279 -0.01 -24.03 -1.45
N GLY A 280 0.04 -23.75 -2.76
CA GLY A 280 -0.69 -22.63 -3.36
C GLY A 280 -0.31 -21.30 -2.68
N ASP A 281 -1.27 -20.39 -2.54
CA ASP A 281 -1.02 -19.05 -2.01
C ASP A 281 -0.52 -19.04 -0.54
N GLY A 282 -0.60 -20.17 0.17
CA GLY A 282 0.00 -20.33 1.50
C GLY A 282 1.53 -20.23 1.51
N ALA A 283 2.19 -20.44 0.36
CA ALA A 283 3.64 -20.26 0.19
C ALA A 283 4.02 -18.94 -0.48
N ALA A 284 3.06 -18.10 -0.87
CA ALA A 284 3.32 -16.91 -1.69
C ALA A 284 4.30 -15.93 -1.03
N SER A 285 4.25 -15.78 0.30
CA SER A 285 5.17 -14.95 1.06
C SER A 285 6.64 -15.37 0.91
N GLN A 286 6.92 -16.65 0.70
CA GLN A 286 8.29 -17.15 0.50
C GLN A 286 8.88 -16.71 -0.85
N PHE A 287 8.03 -16.41 -1.84
CA PHE A 287 8.39 -15.97 -3.19
C PHE A 287 8.12 -14.47 -3.41
N ALA A 288 7.84 -13.72 -2.34
CA ALA A 288 7.50 -12.31 -2.42
C ALA A 288 8.65 -11.43 -2.95
N ARG A 289 8.30 -10.35 -3.65
CA ARG A 289 9.27 -9.31 -4.06
C ARG A 289 9.04 -8.06 -3.25
N GLY A 290 10.09 -7.47 -2.72
CA GLY A 290 9.93 -6.40 -1.75
C GLY A 290 11.25 -5.83 -1.26
N GLY A 291 11.13 -4.93 -0.29
CA GLY A 291 12.26 -4.30 0.36
C GLY A 291 11.84 -3.54 1.59
N ALA A 292 12.83 -3.03 2.30
CA ALA A 292 12.64 -2.10 3.39
C ALA A 292 13.50 -0.86 3.17
N GLU A 293 12.98 0.29 3.56
CA GLU A 293 13.68 1.56 3.52
C GLU A 293 13.57 2.23 4.89
N PHE A 294 14.55 3.08 5.21
CA PHE A 294 14.60 3.82 6.45
C PHE A 294 14.82 5.30 6.15
N TRP A 295 13.96 6.14 6.71
CA TRP A 295 14.02 7.57 6.53
C TRP A 295 14.10 8.29 7.87
N THR A 296 14.86 9.37 7.90
CA THR A 296 14.74 10.41 8.94
C THR A 296 14.03 11.60 8.31
N LEU A 297 12.83 11.91 8.78
CA LEU A 297 12.00 12.97 8.25
C LEU A 297 12.15 14.21 9.13
N THR A 298 12.67 15.30 8.58
CA THR A 298 12.62 16.61 9.21
C THR A 298 11.20 17.14 9.13
N LEU A 299 10.63 17.51 10.27
CA LEU A 299 9.25 17.96 10.35
C LEU A 299 9.16 19.47 10.03
N PRO A 300 8.34 19.86 9.02
CA PRO A 300 8.08 21.26 8.73
C PRO A 300 7.53 21.99 9.94
N LYS A 301 7.97 23.24 10.14
CA LYS A 301 7.48 24.12 11.21
C LYS A 301 6.47 25.10 10.64
#